data_AF-A0A8J3VT35-F1
#
_entry.id   AF-A0A8J3VT35-F1
#
_cell.length_a   1.000
_cell.length_b   1.000
_cell.length_c   1.000
_cell.angle_alpha   90.00
_cell.angle_beta   90.00
_cell.angle_gamma   90.00
#
_symmetry.space_group_name_H-M   'P 1'
#
loop_
_entity.id
_entity.type
_entity.pdbx_description
1 polymer ?
#
loop_
_entity_poly.entity_id
_entity_poly.type
_entity_poly.pdbx_seq_one_letter_code
_entity_poly.pdbx_strand_id
1 'polypeptide(L)'
;MVGVNQPEVNIESEERVELLSVGVDIGSATSHMVFSKITVEKVGTRYVTVGRDALYESPIILTPYDGPDLIDPVAMSAYVDAQFAAAGMSRDDVDTGALILTGVALDRANSRTIGEVFAREAGKMVAVSAGDNMECVLAAKGSGALERSETLDGDLLHIDIGGGTAKLVLCRRGSPVAHLAVDVGARLIVTDGEGVIVRLEEAGARVGRTLGRPFAIGTRITDEDKARVAGYLADELLGAARVTGDGTGALLRGEPLPPFTPSAISFSGGVSEYIYRRQEQTFDDLGPFLAEAIRDRIDRTGLELVENVNAGIRATVLGASQYTVQLSGSTIYVSDPDGLPVRNIQVVAPPFDMANLSAEGVAEVLRRSLTQFDLTDAKQPVAVSYLWDGLATYDRIDAFCHGIAMGMAARTQDSDSAVVLVSEDDIGRLIGSHLATERLDGRAVVSVDCVETGDFAFVDIGRPVTGSASVPVVIKSLIFPTGSN
;
A
#
# COMPACT_ATOMS: atom_id res chain seq x y z
N MET A 1 8.95 -50.16 21.95
CA MET A 1 8.96 -49.73 20.53
C MET A 1 7.56 -49.29 20.18
N VAL A 2 7.28 -48.00 20.37
CA VAL A 2 6.05 -47.37 19.88
C VAL A 2 6.56 -46.27 18.98
N GLY A 3 6.44 -46.48 17.67
CA GLY A 3 6.85 -45.52 16.65
C GLY A 3 5.94 -44.32 16.73
N VAL A 4 6.53 -43.16 17.04
CA VAL A 4 5.88 -41.87 16.85
C VAL A 4 5.94 -41.60 15.36
N ASN A 5 4.79 -41.63 14.69
CA ASN A 5 4.64 -41.10 13.33
C ASN A 5 4.96 -39.60 13.40
N GLN A 6 6.18 -39.23 13.05
CA GLN A 6 6.44 -37.88 12.55
C GLN A 6 5.73 -37.79 11.19
N PRO A 7 4.95 -36.74 10.92
CA PRO A 7 4.47 -36.52 9.57
C PRO A 7 5.70 -36.35 8.67
N GLU A 8 5.80 -37.16 7.62
CA GLU A 8 6.77 -36.94 6.54
C GLU A 8 6.48 -35.57 5.94
N VAL A 9 7.22 -34.56 6.40
CA VAL A 9 7.29 -33.26 5.73
C VAL A 9 8.00 -33.54 4.40
N ASN A 10 7.25 -33.42 3.31
CA ASN A 10 7.78 -33.62 1.97
C ASN A 10 8.84 -32.53 1.73
N ILE A 11 10.12 -32.90 1.65
CA ILE A 11 11.25 -31.95 1.61
C ILE A 11 11.19 -31.04 0.36
N GLU A 12 10.53 -31.49 -0.72
CA GLU A 12 10.25 -30.67 -1.91
C GLU A 12 9.25 -29.52 -1.66
N SER A 13 8.44 -29.59 -0.58
CA SER A 13 7.40 -28.59 -0.28
C SER A 13 7.88 -27.37 0.52
N GLU A 14 9.07 -27.41 1.12
CA GLU A 14 9.64 -26.26 1.85
C GLU A 14 10.37 -25.27 0.92
N GLU A 15 10.76 -25.69 -0.29
CA GLU A 15 11.53 -24.85 -1.21
C GLU A 15 10.66 -23.90 -2.03
N ARG A 16 9.39 -24.24 -2.27
CA ARG A 16 8.47 -23.43 -3.06
C ARG A 16 7.08 -23.41 -2.46
N VAL A 17 6.58 -22.21 -2.23
CA VAL A 17 5.25 -21.95 -1.68
C VAL A 17 4.45 -21.16 -2.72
N GLU A 18 3.17 -21.49 -2.86
CA GLU A 18 2.23 -20.70 -3.65
C GLU A 18 1.23 -20.07 -2.69
N LEU A 19 1.06 -18.74 -2.76
CA LEU A 19 0.10 -17.99 -1.96
C LEU A 19 -1.00 -17.49 -2.87
N LEU A 20 -2.25 -17.71 -2.48
CA LEU A 20 -3.39 -17.05 -3.09
C LEU A 20 -3.60 -15.68 -2.44
N SER A 21 -3.46 -14.62 -3.24
CA SER A 21 -3.63 -13.24 -2.81
C SER A 21 -4.84 -12.61 -3.48
N VAL A 22 -5.51 -11.68 -2.80
CA VAL A 22 -6.56 -10.84 -3.39
C VAL A 22 -6.27 -9.36 -3.11
N GLY A 23 -6.31 -8.55 -4.16
CA GLY A 23 -6.31 -7.09 -4.07
C GLY A 23 -7.71 -6.56 -4.32
N VAL A 24 -8.19 -5.66 -3.48
CA VAL A 24 -9.41 -4.90 -3.71
C VAL A 24 -9.01 -3.43 -3.72
N ASP A 25 -9.35 -2.71 -4.78
CA ASP A 25 -9.14 -1.27 -4.86
C ASP A 25 -10.51 -0.58 -4.88
N ILE A 26 -10.72 0.29 -3.89
CA ILE A 26 -11.89 1.14 -3.75
C ILE A 26 -11.41 2.58 -3.93
N GLY A 27 -11.49 3.07 -5.17
CA GLY A 27 -11.08 4.42 -5.52
C GLY A 27 -12.23 5.42 -5.58
N SER A 28 -11.87 6.68 -5.83
CA SER A 28 -12.82 7.81 -5.90
C SER A 28 -13.83 7.71 -7.06
N ALA A 29 -13.49 6.89 -8.06
CA ALA A 29 -14.23 6.70 -9.29
C ALA A 29 -14.78 5.29 -9.39
N THR A 30 -13.88 4.32 -9.26
CA THR A 30 -14.12 2.93 -9.59
C THR A 30 -13.67 2.03 -8.47
N SER A 31 -14.35 0.89 -8.38
CA SER A 31 -13.98 -0.20 -7.48
C SER A 31 -13.78 -1.47 -8.27
N HIS A 32 -12.73 -2.22 -7.96
CA HIS A 32 -12.40 -3.46 -8.65
C HIS A 32 -11.47 -4.34 -7.82
N MET A 33 -11.28 -5.59 -8.26
CA MET A 33 -10.47 -6.55 -7.54
C MET A 33 -9.72 -7.50 -8.47
N VAL A 34 -8.63 -8.04 -7.95
CA VAL A 34 -7.77 -9.01 -8.64
C VAL A 34 -7.38 -10.12 -7.68
N PHE A 35 -7.57 -11.36 -8.10
CA PHE A 35 -6.95 -12.51 -7.45
C PHE A 35 -5.64 -12.82 -8.16
N SER A 36 -4.58 -13.01 -7.38
CA SER A 36 -3.24 -13.27 -7.87
C SER A 36 -2.65 -14.49 -7.18
N LYS A 37 -1.89 -15.29 -7.93
CA LYS A 37 -1.01 -16.31 -7.36
C LYS A 37 0.39 -15.73 -7.22
N ILE A 38 0.92 -15.76 -6.00
CA ILE A 38 2.30 -15.37 -5.71
C ILE A 38 3.10 -16.65 -5.48
N THR A 39 4.07 -16.91 -6.36
CA THR A 39 5.01 -18.02 -6.19
C THR A 39 6.25 -17.48 -5.51
N VAL A 40 6.61 -18.08 -4.38
CA VAL A 40 7.80 -17.73 -3.60
C VAL A 40 8.68 -18.96 -3.44
N GLU A 41 9.98 -18.77 -3.60
CA GLU A 41 10.99 -19.81 -3.44
C GLU A 41 11.95 -19.47 -2.30
N LYS A 42 12.34 -20.48 -1.54
CA LYS A 42 13.28 -20.36 -0.43
C LYS A 42 14.71 -20.30 -0.98
N VAL A 43 15.37 -19.17 -0.78
CA VAL A 43 16.79 -18.96 -1.12
C VAL A 43 17.56 -18.79 0.19
N GLY A 44 18.22 -19.87 0.62
CA GLY A 44 18.84 -19.93 1.95
C GLY A 44 17.77 -19.93 3.04
N THR A 45 17.73 -18.88 3.85
CA THR A 45 16.74 -18.68 4.92
C THR A 45 15.63 -17.70 4.56
N ARG A 46 15.75 -17.01 3.42
CA ARG A 46 14.79 -16.02 2.92
C ARG A 46 13.83 -16.65 1.90
N TYR A 47 12.61 -16.14 1.84
CA TYR A 47 11.69 -16.43 0.74
C TYR A 47 11.70 -15.26 -0.23
N VAL A 48 11.90 -15.55 -1.51
CA VAL A 48 11.94 -14.56 -2.58
C VAL A 48 10.80 -14.85 -3.54
N THR A 49 10.07 -13.81 -3.96
CA THR A 49 9.03 -13.97 -4.97
C THR A 49 9.65 -14.23 -6.34
N VAL A 50 9.30 -15.36 -6.95
CA VAL A 50 9.77 -15.77 -8.28
C VAL A 50 8.68 -15.71 -9.35
N GLY A 51 7.41 -15.58 -8.95
CA GLY A 51 6.29 -15.50 -9.90
C GLY A 51 5.09 -14.75 -9.34
N ARG A 52 4.41 -14.01 -10.21
CA ARG A 52 3.18 -13.24 -9.93
C ARG A 52 2.24 -13.42 -11.11
N ASP A 53 1.14 -14.13 -10.90
CA ASP A 53 0.16 -14.40 -11.95
C ASP A 53 -1.20 -13.86 -11.53
N ALA A 54 -1.83 -13.01 -12.34
CA ALA A 54 -3.23 -12.64 -12.14
C ALA A 54 -4.12 -13.82 -12.56
N LEU A 55 -4.88 -14.36 -11.62
CA LEU A 55 -5.79 -15.50 -11.82
C LEU A 55 -7.18 -15.05 -12.28
N TYR A 56 -7.66 -13.94 -11.72
CA TYR A 56 -8.97 -13.37 -12.03
C TYR A 56 -8.94 -11.86 -11.86
N GLU A 57 -9.50 -11.16 -12.85
CA GLU A 57 -9.75 -9.71 -12.78
C GLU A 57 -11.25 -9.47 -12.84
N SER A 58 -11.80 -8.81 -11.83
CA SER A 58 -13.23 -8.50 -11.79
C SER A 58 -13.62 -7.47 -12.85
N PRO A 59 -14.88 -7.40 -13.27
CA PRO A 59 -15.41 -6.20 -13.93
C PRO A 59 -15.08 -4.94 -13.09
N ILE A 60 -14.86 -3.83 -13.77
CA ILE A 60 -14.67 -2.54 -13.11
C ILE A 60 -16.03 -1.90 -12.96
N ILE A 61 -16.40 -1.55 -11.73
CA ILE A 61 -17.64 -0.84 -11.43
C ILE A 61 -17.32 0.60 -11.05
N LEU A 62 -18.29 1.49 -11.21
CA LEU A 62 -18.26 2.76 -10.48
C LEU A 62 -18.38 2.45 -8.98
N THR A 63 -17.58 3.13 -8.17
CA THR A 63 -17.67 3.00 -6.72
C THR A 63 -19.08 3.40 -6.28
N PRO A 64 -19.83 2.52 -5.58
CA PRO A 64 -21.19 2.78 -5.18
C PRO A 64 -21.17 3.77 -4.01
N TYR A 65 -21.44 5.03 -4.32
CA TYR A 65 -21.58 6.09 -3.33
C TYR A 65 -23.05 6.23 -2.92
N ASP A 66 -23.30 6.32 -1.61
CA ASP A 66 -24.57 6.75 -1.04
C ASP A 66 -24.48 8.24 -0.70
N GLY A 67 -24.91 9.09 -1.63
CA GLY A 67 -24.72 10.53 -1.53
C GLY A 67 -23.27 10.98 -1.74
N PRO A 68 -22.90 12.19 -1.29
CA PRO A 68 -21.59 12.78 -1.60
C PRO A 68 -20.44 12.25 -0.74
N ASP A 69 -20.72 11.66 0.43
CA ASP A 69 -19.70 11.44 1.47
C ASP A 69 -19.61 10.00 1.99
N LEU A 70 -20.52 9.11 1.60
CA LEU A 70 -20.54 7.73 2.07
C LEU A 70 -20.36 6.74 0.92
N ILE A 71 -19.57 5.71 1.14
CA ILE A 71 -19.51 4.52 0.29
C ILE A 71 -20.60 3.56 0.76
N ASP A 72 -21.41 3.00 -0.13
CA ASP A 72 -22.45 2.03 0.23
C ASP A 72 -21.80 0.67 0.62
N PRO A 73 -21.81 0.30 1.91
CA PRO A 73 -21.17 -0.94 2.37
C PRO A 73 -21.91 -2.19 1.88
N VAL A 74 -23.23 -2.11 1.69
CA VAL A 74 -24.05 -3.26 1.27
C VAL A 74 -23.80 -3.56 -0.20
N ALA A 75 -23.82 -2.53 -1.05
CA ALA A 75 -23.49 -2.68 -2.47
C ALA A 75 -22.05 -3.17 -2.66
N MET A 76 -21.09 -2.63 -1.90
CA MET A 76 -19.70 -3.08 -1.96
C MET A 76 -19.53 -4.53 -1.48
N SER A 77 -20.18 -4.94 -0.39
CA SER A 77 -20.06 -6.33 0.11
C SER A 77 -20.68 -7.32 -0.87
N ALA A 78 -21.87 -7.00 -1.42
CA ALA A 78 -22.51 -7.80 -2.47
C ALA A 78 -21.65 -7.91 -3.74
N TYR A 79 -20.98 -6.83 -4.14
CA TYR A 79 -20.04 -6.83 -5.24
C TYR A 79 -18.88 -7.80 -4.96
N VAL A 80 -18.27 -7.73 -3.78
CA VAL A 80 -17.16 -8.61 -3.39
C VAL A 80 -17.58 -10.08 -3.39
N ASP A 81 -18.72 -10.42 -2.78
CA ASP A 81 -19.25 -11.79 -2.77
C ASP A 81 -19.47 -12.33 -4.18
N ALA A 82 -20.03 -11.51 -5.08
CA ALA A 82 -20.26 -11.89 -6.47
C ALA A 82 -18.93 -12.19 -7.20
N GLN A 83 -17.85 -11.47 -6.88
CA GLN A 83 -16.55 -11.71 -7.50
C GLN A 83 -15.85 -12.96 -6.96
N PHE A 84 -15.94 -13.25 -5.66
CA PHE A 84 -15.48 -14.54 -5.11
C PHE A 84 -16.20 -15.71 -5.80
N ALA A 85 -17.53 -15.61 -5.94
CA ALA A 85 -18.32 -16.61 -6.64
C ALA A 85 -17.93 -16.75 -8.12
N ALA A 86 -17.69 -15.63 -8.82
CA ALA A 86 -17.27 -15.62 -10.23
C ALA A 86 -15.87 -16.19 -10.43
N ALA A 87 -14.94 -15.96 -9.49
CA ALA A 87 -13.60 -16.52 -9.49
C ALA A 87 -13.58 -18.02 -9.10
N GLY A 88 -14.70 -18.56 -8.59
CA GLY A 88 -14.78 -19.94 -8.08
C GLY A 88 -13.96 -20.15 -6.82
N MET A 89 -13.74 -19.10 -6.03
CA MET A 89 -12.91 -19.10 -4.83
C MET A 89 -13.76 -18.83 -3.59
N SER A 90 -13.44 -19.49 -2.48
CA SER A 90 -13.95 -19.14 -1.16
C SER A 90 -12.99 -18.19 -0.44
N ARG A 91 -13.49 -17.52 0.59
CA ARG A 91 -12.68 -16.61 1.41
C ARG A 91 -11.61 -17.35 2.24
N ASP A 92 -11.78 -18.65 2.47
CA ASP A 92 -10.82 -19.50 3.20
C ASP A 92 -9.65 -19.95 2.31
N ASP A 93 -9.84 -19.96 0.99
CA ASP A 93 -8.79 -20.29 0.01
C ASP A 93 -7.73 -19.18 -0.08
N VAL A 94 -8.10 -17.95 0.26
CA VAL A 94 -7.22 -16.78 0.21
C VAL A 94 -6.27 -16.79 1.39
N ASP A 95 -4.97 -16.88 1.12
CA ASP A 95 -3.92 -16.87 2.14
C ASP A 95 -3.67 -15.47 2.69
N THR A 96 -3.85 -14.47 1.83
CA THR A 96 -3.51 -13.08 2.10
C THR A 96 -4.29 -12.15 1.19
N GLY A 97 -4.39 -10.88 1.54
CA GLY A 97 -4.97 -9.91 0.61
C GLY A 97 -4.83 -8.49 1.11
N ALA A 98 -4.97 -7.53 0.21
CA ALA A 98 -4.90 -6.12 0.49
C ALA A 98 -6.18 -5.44 -0.01
N LEU A 99 -6.93 -4.82 0.90
CA LEU A 99 -7.94 -3.84 0.53
C LEU A 99 -7.28 -2.46 0.54
N ILE A 100 -7.27 -1.78 -0.59
CA ILE A 100 -6.81 -0.40 -0.76
C ILE A 100 -8.03 0.52 -0.89
N LEU A 101 -8.04 1.56 -0.07
CA LEU A 101 -8.88 2.74 -0.26
C LEU A 101 -7.97 3.84 -0.82
N THR A 102 -8.33 4.47 -1.93
CA THR A 102 -7.44 5.39 -2.66
C THR A 102 -8.01 6.78 -2.86
N GLY A 103 -7.11 7.77 -2.96
CA GLY A 103 -7.44 9.17 -3.20
C GLY A 103 -8.58 9.67 -2.30
N VAL A 104 -9.61 10.24 -2.90
CA VAL A 104 -10.75 10.83 -2.18
C VAL A 104 -11.66 9.78 -1.52
N ALA A 105 -11.52 8.49 -1.83
CA ALA A 105 -12.28 7.45 -1.11
C ALA A 105 -11.82 7.32 0.34
N LEU A 106 -10.56 7.67 0.64
CA LEU A 106 -10.01 7.72 2.00
C LEU A 106 -10.64 8.83 2.84
N ASP A 107 -10.95 9.95 2.20
CA ASP A 107 -11.49 11.15 2.84
C ASP A 107 -12.97 11.01 3.25
N ARG A 108 -13.62 9.92 2.83
CA ARG A 108 -15.03 9.64 3.13
C ARG A 108 -15.24 9.28 4.59
N ALA A 109 -16.33 9.76 5.17
CA ALA A 109 -16.61 9.60 6.61
C ALA A 109 -16.66 8.14 7.08
N ASN A 110 -17.03 7.20 6.20
CA ASN A 110 -17.10 5.78 6.53
C ASN A 110 -15.94 4.93 5.99
N SER A 111 -14.85 5.53 5.51
CA SER A 111 -13.70 4.82 4.94
C SER A 111 -13.08 3.80 5.92
N ARG A 112 -12.96 4.18 7.20
CA ARG A 112 -12.51 3.28 8.28
C ARG A 112 -13.43 2.09 8.45
N THR A 113 -14.73 2.32 8.54
CA THR A 113 -15.72 1.25 8.72
C THR A 113 -15.74 0.30 7.52
N ILE A 114 -15.63 0.84 6.30
CA ILE A 114 -15.46 0.03 5.09
C ILE A 114 -14.22 -0.86 5.21
N GLY A 115 -13.06 -0.27 5.55
CA GLY A 115 -11.82 -1.02 5.76
C GLY A 115 -11.96 -2.16 6.78
N GLU A 116 -12.57 -1.88 7.93
CA GLU A 116 -12.77 -2.85 9.02
C GLU A 116 -13.78 -3.96 8.65
N VAL A 117 -14.88 -3.61 7.98
CA VAL A 117 -15.89 -4.56 7.51
C VAL A 117 -15.25 -5.55 6.56
N PHE A 118 -14.51 -5.09 5.56
CA PHE A 118 -13.82 -5.97 4.62
C PHE A 118 -12.68 -6.77 5.26
N ALA A 119 -11.94 -6.21 6.22
CA ALA A 119 -10.93 -6.95 7.00
C ALA A 119 -11.53 -8.13 7.78
N ARG A 120 -12.78 -8.00 8.23
CA ARG A 120 -13.50 -9.03 8.99
C ARG A 120 -14.23 -10.01 8.09
N GLU A 121 -14.90 -9.51 7.04
CA GLU A 121 -15.75 -10.30 6.16
C GLU A 121 -14.95 -11.19 5.22
N ALA A 122 -13.70 -10.84 4.90
CA ALA A 122 -12.93 -11.49 3.86
C ALA A 122 -11.85 -12.49 4.31
N GLY A 123 -12.02 -13.09 5.49
CA GLY A 123 -11.15 -14.18 5.96
C GLY A 123 -9.76 -13.69 6.38
N LYS A 124 -8.70 -14.35 5.90
CA LYS A 124 -7.29 -13.99 6.18
C LYS A 124 -6.87 -12.64 5.55
N MET A 125 -7.77 -11.91 4.89
CA MET A 125 -7.46 -10.63 4.27
C MET A 125 -6.93 -9.60 5.27
N VAL A 126 -5.89 -8.91 4.83
CA VAL A 126 -5.20 -7.87 5.56
C VAL A 126 -5.64 -6.51 4.99
N ALA A 127 -6.45 -5.73 5.70
CA ALA A 127 -6.87 -4.41 5.17
C ALA A 127 -5.70 -3.41 5.18
N VAL A 128 -5.48 -2.71 4.06
CA VAL A 128 -4.36 -1.76 3.87
C VAL A 128 -4.90 -0.41 3.38
N SER A 129 -5.13 0.54 4.28
CA SER A 129 -5.45 1.91 3.86
C SER A 129 -4.21 2.61 3.31
N ALA A 130 -3.98 2.57 2.00
CA ALA A 130 -2.79 3.20 1.41
C ALA A 130 -2.92 4.73 1.45
N GLY A 131 -2.09 5.39 2.25
CA GLY A 131 -1.86 6.82 2.07
C GLY A 131 -1.27 7.14 0.69
N ASP A 132 -1.29 8.42 0.31
CA ASP A 132 -0.80 8.92 -0.98
C ASP A 132 0.55 8.32 -1.41
N ASN A 133 1.51 8.24 -0.48
CA ASN A 133 2.85 7.68 -0.73
C ASN A 133 2.84 6.19 -1.07
N MET A 134 2.04 5.40 -0.34
CA MET A 134 1.93 3.97 -0.59
C MET A 134 1.20 3.72 -1.92
N GLU A 135 0.14 4.46 -2.20
CA GLU A 135 -0.60 4.37 -3.46
C GLU A 135 0.31 4.67 -4.67
N CYS A 136 1.17 5.69 -4.57
CA CYS A 136 2.22 5.96 -5.55
C CYS A 136 3.07 4.73 -5.86
N VAL A 137 3.66 4.12 -4.83
CA VAL A 137 4.56 2.97 -5.00
C VAL A 137 3.81 1.74 -5.53
N LEU A 138 2.60 1.49 -5.05
CA LEU A 138 1.77 0.37 -5.53
C LEU A 138 1.40 0.54 -7.00
N ALA A 139 1.02 1.74 -7.42
CA ALA A 139 0.75 2.03 -8.82
C ALA A 139 1.99 1.77 -9.68
N ALA A 140 3.16 2.30 -9.30
CA ALA A 140 4.41 2.09 -10.04
C ALA A 140 4.86 0.62 -10.10
N LYS A 141 4.62 -0.16 -9.04
CA LYS A 141 4.89 -1.61 -9.01
C LYS A 141 3.95 -2.36 -9.93
N GLY A 142 2.64 -2.24 -9.71
CA GLY A 142 1.64 -3.01 -10.47
C GLY A 142 1.54 -2.60 -11.93
N SER A 143 1.97 -1.38 -12.27
CA SER A 143 2.08 -0.94 -13.65
C SER A 143 3.28 -1.58 -14.39
N GLY A 144 4.30 -2.04 -13.66
CA GLY A 144 5.57 -2.51 -14.22
C GLY A 144 6.56 -1.38 -14.51
N ALA A 145 6.30 -0.15 -14.04
CA ALA A 145 7.21 0.97 -14.24
C ALA A 145 8.56 0.77 -13.54
N LEU A 146 8.58 0.18 -12.34
CA LEU A 146 9.83 -0.14 -11.67
C LEU A 146 10.68 -1.11 -12.50
N GLU A 147 10.09 -2.23 -12.94
CA GLU A 147 10.74 -3.24 -13.78
C GLU A 147 11.26 -2.63 -15.09
N ARG A 148 10.45 -1.76 -15.73
CA ARG A 148 10.88 -1.04 -16.93
C ARG A 148 12.10 -0.15 -16.68
N SER A 149 12.15 0.51 -15.52
CA SER A 149 13.25 1.41 -15.16
C SER A 149 14.59 0.70 -14.91
N GLU A 150 14.62 -0.63 -14.79
CA GLU A 150 15.87 -1.41 -14.67
C GLU A 150 16.66 -1.44 -15.97
N THR A 151 15.95 -1.42 -17.10
CA THR A 151 16.55 -1.55 -18.44
C THR A 151 16.58 -0.23 -19.23
N LEU A 152 15.87 0.80 -18.74
CA LEU A 152 15.89 2.14 -19.30
C LEU A 152 17.19 2.86 -18.94
N ASP A 153 17.79 3.57 -19.90
CA ASP A 153 18.89 4.49 -19.61
C ASP A 153 18.36 5.82 -19.07
N GLY A 154 18.53 6.02 -17.76
CA GLY A 154 18.08 7.20 -17.02
C GLY A 154 16.78 6.96 -16.26
N ASP A 155 16.01 8.04 -16.05
CA ASP A 155 14.88 8.03 -15.12
C ASP A 155 13.55 7.87 -15.86
N LEU A 156 12.69 6.99 -15.33
CA LEU A 156 11.30 6.87 -15.78
C LEU A 156 10.40 7.60 -14.79
N LEU A 157 9.62 8.56 -15.28
CA LEU A 157 8.51 9.11 -14.50
C LEU A 157 7.23 8.32 -14.77
N HIS A 158 6.65 7.75 -13.72
CA HIS A 158 5.36 7.07 -13.79
C HIS A 158 4.26 7.94 -13.18
N ILE A 159 3.11 8.03 -13.85
CA ILE A 159 1.96 8.82 -13.38
C ILE A 159 0.68 7.97 -13.44
N ASP A 160 0.13 7.60 -12.29
CA ASP A 160 -1.20 6.99 -12.18
C ASP A 160 -2.26 8.08 -12.02
N ILE A 161 -3.22 8.16 -12.93
CA ILE A 161 -4.26 9.19 -12.91
C ILE A 161 -5.62 8.56 -12.67
N GLY A 162 -6.10 8.73 -11.44
CA GLY A 162 -7.39 8.22 -10.99
C GLY A 162 -8.54 9.23 -11.11
N GLY A 163 -9.57 9.00 -10.29
CA GLY A 163 -10.79 9.82 -10.27
C GLY A 163 -10.59 11.20 -9.65
N GLY A 164 -9.91 11.29 -8.50
CA GLY A 164 -9.74 12.56 -7.78
C GLY A 164 -8.30 12.99 -7.58
N THR A 165 -7.34 12.09 -7.74
CA THR A 165 -5.92 12.38 -7.56
C THR A 165 -5.08 11.66 -8.59
N ALA A 166 -3.87 12.16 -8.82
CA ALA A 166 -2.83 11.51 -9.60
C ALA A 166 -1.61 11.26 -8.73
N LYS A 167 -0.94 10.14 -8.95
CA LYS A 167 0.24 9.68 -8.22
C LYS A 167 1.44 9.67 -9.13
N LEU A 168 2.50 10.38 -8.74
CA LEU A 168 3.73 10.52 -9.50
C LEU A 168 4.83 9.75 -8.78
N VAL A 169 5.59 8.94 -9.52
CA VAL A 169 6.75 8.22 -9.01
C VAL A 169 7.92 8.35 -9.97
N LEU A 170 9.02 8.88 -9.47
CA LEU A 170 10.31 8.81 -10.14
C LEU A 170 10.91 7.43 -9.91
N CYS A 171 11.04 6.66 -10.97
CA CYS A 171 11.56 5.29 -10.97
C CYS A 171 12.98 5.30 -11.54
N ARG A 172 13.93 4.74 -10.80
CA ARG A 172 15.34 4.64 -11.20
C ARG A 172 15.87 3.26 -10.84
N ARG A 173 16.30 2.49 -11.86
CA ARG A 173 16.95 1.18 -11.69
C ARG A 173 16.17 0.24 -10.76
N GLY A 174 14.87 0.09 -10.99
CA GLY A 174 13.99 -0.78 -10.20
C GLY A 174 13.50 -0.18 -8.88
N SER A 175 13.94 1.04 -8.52
CA SER A 175 13.63 1.65 -7.22
C SER A 175 12.78 2.92 -7.35
N PRO A 176 11.76 3.13 -6.50
CA PRO A 176 11.05 4.40 -6.39
C PRO A 176 11.92 5.39 -5.60
N VAL A 177 12.43 6.44 -6.25
CA VAL A 177 13.38 7.39 -5.61
C VAL A 177 12.72 8.65 -5.07
N ALA A 178 11.55 9.02 -5.61
CA ALA A 178 10.73 10.13 -5.13
C ALA A 178 9.30 9.91 -5.59
N HIS A 179 8.34 10.41 -4.81
CA HIS A 179 6.92 10.30 -5.13
C HIS A 179 6.15 11.54 -4.65
N LEU A 180 5.03 11.81 -5.30
CA LEU A 180 4.17 12.96 -5.02
C LEU A 180 2.75 12.63 -5.44
N ALA A 181 1.76 13.02 -4.64
CA ALA A 181 0.37 13.02 -5.05
C ALA A 181 -0.10 14.44 -5.40
N VAL A 182 -1.05 14.54 -6.32
CA VAL A 182 -1.67 15.81 -6.70
C VAL A 182 -3.19 15.65 -6.84
N ASP A 183 -3.95 16.70 -6.53
CA ASP A 183 -5.41 16.79 -6.67
C ASP A 183 -5.84 16.96 -8.15
N VAL A 184 -5.41 16.04 -9.02
CA VAL A 184 -5.74 15.99 -10.45
C VAL A 184 -6.40 14.65 -10.76
N GLY A 185 -7.61 14.67 -11.34
CA GLY A 185 -8.29 13.43 -11.72
C GLY A 185 -9.50 13.66 -12.63
N ALA A 186 -10.01 12.58 -13.21
CA ALA A 186 -11.11 12.62 -14.18
C ALA A 186 -12.44 13.10 -13.57
N ARG A 187 -12.72 12.73 -12.32
CA ARG A 187 -14.04 12.85 -11.69
C ARG A 187 -14.11 13.94 -10.63
N LEU A 188 -13.25 14.95 -10.75
CA LEU A 188 -13.34 16.18 -9.95
C LEU A 188 -14.64 16.96 -10.24
N ILE A 189 -15.15 16.84 -11.48
CA ILE A 189 -16.45 17.34 -11.92
C ILE A 189 -17.13 16.21 -12.68
N VAL A 190 -18.29 15.76 -12.21
CA VAL A 190 -19.12 14.74 -12.87
C VAL A 190 -20.44 15.36 -13.27
N THR A 191 -20.85 15.14 -14.51
CA THR A 191 -22.13 15.60 -15.04
C THR A 191 -23.12 14.46 -15.22
N ASP A 192 -24.40 14.78 -15.41
CA ASP A 192 -25.35 13.88 -16.06
C ASP A 192 -25.20 13.97 -17.59
N GLY A 193 -26.02 13.20 -18.33
CA GLY A 193 -26.06 13.23 -19.80
C GLY A 193 -26.52 14.56 -20.39
N GLU A 194 -27.02 15.48 -19.56
CA GLU A 194 -27.38 16.85 -19.91
C GLU A 194 -26.27 17.84 -19.51
N GLY A 195 -25.10 17.40 -19.05
CA GLY A 195 -24.03 18.31 -18.66
C GLY A 195 -24.31 19.09 -17.37
N VAL A 196 -25.30 18.68 -16.56
CA VAL A 196 -25.55 19.25 -15.23
C VAL A 196 -24.64 18.58 -14.22
N ILE A 197 -23.93 19.36 -13.41
CA ILE A 197 -23.00 18.86 -12.40
C ILE A 197 -23.78 18.11 -11.31
N VAL A 198 -23.53 16.81 -11.19
CA VAL A 198 -24.13 15.93 -10.18
C VAL A 198 -23.16 15.60 -9.05
N ARG A 199 -21.85 15.70 -9.30
CA ARG A 199 -20.80 15.55 -8.29
C ARG A 199 -19.69 16.57 -8.53
N LEU A 200 -19.21 17.17 -7.44
CA LEU A 200 -18.16 18.18 -7.47
C LEU A 200 -17.23 17.98 -6.27
N GLU A 201 -15.97 17.67 -6.54
CA GLU A 201 -14.94 17.58 -5.51
C GLU A 201 -14.33 18.97 -5.25
N GLU A 202 -13.77 19.19 -4.05
CA GLU A 202 -13.25 20.51 -3.66
C GLU A 202 -12.14 21.01 -4.61
N ALA A 203 -11.29 20.11 -5.12
CA ALA A 203 -10.28 20.49 -6.10
C ALA A 203 -10.90 20.97 -7.42
N GLY A 204 -11.98 20.35 -7.89
CA GLY A 204 -12.73 20.82 -9.06
C GLY A 204 -13.37 22.19 -8.83
N ALA A 205 -13.94 22.40 -7.64
CA ALA A 205 -14.50 23.70 -7.25
C ALA A 205 -13.42 24.80 -7.19
N ARG A 206 -12.25 24.48 -6.63
CA ARG A 206 -11.07 25.36 -6.57
C ARG A 206 -10.58 25.75 -7.96
N VAL A 207 -10.45 24.79 -8.88
CA VAL A 207 -10.06 25.06 -10.28
C VAL A 207 -11.08 25.97 -10.97
N GLY A 208 -12.38 25.74 -10.78
CA GLY A 208 -13.42 26.62 -11.31
C GLY A 208 -13.26 28.07 -10.84
N ARG A 209 -13.00 28.29 -9.55
CA ARG A 209 -12.72 29.62 -8.99
C ARG A 209 -11.48 30.26 -9.62
N THR A 210 -10.38 29.51 -9.75
CA THR A 210 -9.14 29.97 -10.39
C THR A 210 -9.36 30.40 -11.85
N LEU A 211 -10.20 29.67 -12.59
CA LEU A 211 -10.52 29.96 -13.98
C LEU A 211 -11.59 31.04 -14.17
N GLY A 212 -12.05 31.67 -13.09
CA GLY A 212 -13.09 32.69 -13.11
C GLY A 212 -14.50 32.16 -13.39
N ARG A 213 -14.72 30.85 -13.27
CA ARG A 213 -16.01 30.18 -13.48
C ARG A 213 -16.32 29.25 -12.29
N PRO A 214 -16.89 29.78 -11.19
CA PRO A 214 -17.23 28.95 -10.04
C PRO A 214 -18.30 27.91 -10.43
N PHE A 215 -18.06 26.66 -10.06
CA PHE A 215 -18.97 25.55 -10.29
C PHE A 215 -19.77 25.20 -9.03
N ALA A 216 -21.00 24.73 -9.22
CA ALA A 216 -21.84 24.22 -8.15
C ALA A 216 -22.68 23.04 -8.64
N ILE A 217 -23.03 22.13 -7.74
CA ILE A 217 -23.97 21.02 -8.03
C ILE A 217 -25.29 21.60 -8.54
N GLY A 218 -25.87 20.98 -9.57
CA GLY A 218 -27.09 21.43 -10.24
C GLY A 218 -26.89 22.49 -11.31
N THR A 219 -25.66 22.96 -11.56
CA THR A 219 -25.35 23.91 -12.63
C THR A 219 -24.88 23.19 -13.90
N ARG A 220 -25.12 23.77 -15.08
CA ARG A 220 -24.69 23.21 -16.38
C ARG A 220 -23.28 23.68 -16.74
N ILE A 221 -22.46 22.77 -17.24
CA ILE A 221 -21.11 23.03 -17.74
C ILE A 221 -21.01 22.61 -19.21
N THR A 222 -20.26 23.37 -20.03
CA THR A 222 -20.07 23.05 -21.46
C THR A 222 -18.80 22.23 -21.68
N ASP A 223 -18.66 21.63 -22.85
CA ASP A 223 -17.41 20.94 -23.22
C ASP A 223 -16.21 21.90 -23.31
N GLU A 224 -16.45 23.16 -23.66
CA GLU A 224 -15.41 24.21 -23.63
C GLU A 224 -14.91 24.44 -22.19
N ASP A 225 -15.80 24.44 -21.21
CA ASP A 225 -15.39 24.54 -19.81
C ASP A 225 -14.64 23.30 -19.36
N LYS A 226 -15.11 22.11 -19.72
CA LYS A 226 -14.42 20.85 -19.43
C LYS A 226 -13.01 20.86 -19.99
N ALA A 227 -12.83 21.31 -21.24
CA ALA A 227 -11.54 21.47 -21.89
C ALA A 227 -10.65 22.50 -21.17
N ARG A 228 -11.20 23.65 -20.74
CA ARG A 228 -10.44 24.66 -19.96
C ARG A 228 -9.98 24.12 -18.60
N VAL A 229 -10.86 23.42 -17.89
CA VAL A 229 -10.53 22.76 -16.61
C VAL A 229 -9.46 21.70 -16.82
N ALA A 230 -9.64 20.82 -17.81
CA ALA A 230 -8.69 19.78 -18.17
C ALA A 230 -7.31 20.34 -18.56
N GLY A 231 -7.28 21.45 -19.31
CA GLY A 231 -6.05 22.15 -19.66
C GLY A 231 -5.28 22.63 -18.43
N TYR A 232 -5.97 23.29 -17.48
CA TYR A 232 -5.36 23.73 -16.22
C TYR A 232 -4.85 22.55 -15.38
N LEU A 233 -5.64 21.48 -15.27
CA LEU A 233 -5.25 20.27 -14.55
C LEU A 233 -4.01 19.59 -15.17
N ALA A 234 -3.92 19.56 -16.50
CA ALA A 234 -2.77 19.02 -17.21
C ALA A 234 -1.51 19.89 -16.98
N ASP A 235 -1.64 21.22 -16.95
CA ASP A 235 -0.54 22.14 -16.66
C ASP A 235 -0.02 21.95 -15.22
N GLU A 236 -0.92 21.84 -14.24
CA GLU A 236 -0.55 21.54 -12.84
C GLU A 236 0.13 20.17 -12.71
N LEU A 237 -0.43 19.13 -13.35
CA LEU A 237 0.13 17.78 -13.31
C LEU A 237 1.54 17.72 -13.91
N LEU A 238 1.72 18.27 -15.11
CA LEU A 238 3.00 18.22 -15.82
C LEU A 238 4.05 19.17 -15.23
N GLY A 239 3.62 20.26 -14.59
CA GLY A 239 4.50 21.12 -13.78
C GLY A 239 4.97 20.42 -12.50
N ALA A 240 4.06 19.76 -11.77
CA ALA A 240 4.41 18.94 -10.61
C ALA A 240 5.35 17.78 -10.97
N ALA A 241 5.14 17.19 -12.15
CA ALA A 241 6.00 16.19 -12.78
C ALA A 241 7.35 16.72 -13.28
N ARG A 242 7.57 18.05 -13.26
CA ARG A 242 8.75 18.71 -13.86
C ARG A 242 8.96 18.40 -15.34
N VAL A 243 7.90 18.03 -16.05
CA VAL A 243 7.91 17.79 -17.50
C VAL A 243 7.74 19.11 -18.25
N THR A 244 6.94 20.02 -17.71
CA THR A 244 6.77 21.39 -18.20
C THR A 244 7.05 22.41 -17.10
N GLY A 245 7.11 23.70 -17.47
CA GLY A 245 7.31 24.81 -16.53
C GLY A 245 6.01 25.46 -16.05
N ASP A 246 4.85 24.88 -16.38
CA ASP A 246 3.56 25.59 -16.40
C ASP A 246 2.69 25.40 -15.13
N GLY A 247 3.19 24.67 -14.13
CA GLY A 247 2.45 24.39 -12.89
C GLY A 247 2.67 25.44 -11.79
N THR A 248 1.58 25.82 -11.11
CA THR A 248 1.61 26.75 -9.97
C THR A 248 1.89 26.07 -8.63
N GLY A 249 1.67 24.76 -8.54
CA GLY A 249 1.80 23.98 -7.31
C GLY A 249 0.57 24.07 -6.39
N ALA A 250 -0.54 24.61 -6.88
CA ALA A 250 -1.75 24.82 -6.08
C ALA A 250 -2.49 23.51 -5.74
N LEU A 251 -2.19 22.43 -6.45
CA LEU A 251 -2.84 21.12 -6.31
C LEU A 251 -1.93 20.05 -5.67
N LEU A 252 -0.78 20.42 -5.09
CA LEU A 252 0.15 19.47 -4.48
C LEU A 252 -0.42 18.87 -3.18
N ARG A 253 -0.26 17.56 -3.02
CA ARG A 253 -0.55 16.81 -1.78
C ARG A 253 0.77 16.32 -1.17
N GLY A 254 1.59 17.26 -0.71
CA GLY A 254 2.89 16.98 -0.11
C GLY A 254 4.01 17.86 -0.66
N GLU A 255 5.24 17.52 -0.29
CA GLU A 255 6.43 18.26 -0.73
C GLU A 255 6.70 18.04 -2.22
N PRO A 256 7.11 19.07 -2.97
CA PRO A 256 7.45 18.93 -4.38
C PRO A 256 8.55 17.90 -4.64
N LEU A 257 8.50 17.24 -5.80
CA LEU A 257 9.57 16.34 -6.22
C LEU A 257 10.94 17.08 -6.24
N PRO A 258 12.04 16.40 -5.86
CA PRO A 258 13.39 16.98 -5.96
C PRO A 258 13.73 17.33 -7.41
N PRO A 259 14.80 18.09 -7.69
CA PRO A 259 15.22 18.34 -9.07
C PRO A 259 15.62 17.05 -9.80
N PHE A 260 15.01 16.80 -10.96
CA PHE A 260 15.37 15.70 -11.88
C PHE A 260 14.95 16.05 -13.32
N THR A 261 15.40 15.26 -14.29
CA THR A 261 14.95 15.31 -15.68
C THR A 261 14.58 13.89 -16.11
N PRO A 262 13.31 13.60 -16.43
CA PRO A 262 12.93 12.27 -16.87
C PRO A 262 13.47 11.98 -18.28
N SER A 263 13.93 10.75 -18.50
CA SER A 263 14.25 10.23 -19.84
C SER A 263 12.99 9.76 -20.57
N ALA A 264 12.02 9.25 -19.82
CA ALA A 264 10.76 8.74 -20.34
C ALA A 264 9.62 8.95 -19.35
N ILE A 265 8.38 8.85 -19.84
CA ILE A 265 7.16 8.95 -19.06
C ILE A 265 6.21 7.78 -19.34
N SER A 266 5.45 7.36 -18.34
CA SER A 266 4.45 6.30 -18.45
C SER A 266 3.21 6.63 -17.62
N PHE A 267 2.06 6.12 -18.02
CA PHE A 267 0.78 6.37 -17.36
C PHE A 267 0.07 5.08 -16.96
N SER A 268 -0.71 5.16 -15.89
CA SER A 268 -1.71 4.16 -15.49
C SER A 268 -2.96 4.86 -14.92
N GLY A 269 -3.91 4.09 -14.38
CA GLY A 269 -5.17 4.63 -13.88
C GLY A 269 -6.19 4.87 -15.00
N GLY A 270 -7.41 5.27 -14.64
CA GLY A 270 -8.53 5.35 -15.58
C GLY A 270 -8.33 6.35 -16.72
N VAL A 271 -7.60 7.44 -16.49
CA VAL A 271 -7.33 8.42 -17.56
C VAL A 271 -6.32 7.90 -18.57
N SER A 272 -5.42 7.00 -18.16
CA SER A 272 -4.43 6.41 -19.07
C SER A 272 -5.06 5.63 -20.22
N GLU A 273 -6.25 5.05 -20.02
CA GLU A 273 -6.97 4.34 -21.07
C GLU A 273 -7.34 5.26 -22.25
N TYR A 274 -7.58 6.55 -21.98
CA TYR A 274 -7.79 7.56 -23.01
C TYR A 274 -6.47 8.07 -23.60
N ILE A 275 -5.42 8.25 -22.77
CA ILE A 275 -4.07 8.67 -23.23
C ILE A 275 -3.52 7.67 -24.25
N TYR A 276 -3.74 6.38 -24.01
CA TYR A 276 -3.31 5.28 -24.88
C TYR A 276 -4.37 4.85 -25.91
N ARG A 277 -5.51 5.55 -26.00
CA ARG A 277 -6.60 5.28 -26.95
C ARG A 277 -7.15 3.84 -26.88
N ARG A 278 -7.21 3.27 -25.67
CA ARG A 278 -7.80 1.96 -25.37
C ARG A 278 -9.29 2.06 -25.04
N GLN A 279 -9.76 3.26 -24.70
CA GLN A 279 -11.13 3.54 -24.29
C GLN A 279 -11.76 4.63 -25.17
N GLU A 280 -12.94 4.33 -25.74
CA GLU A 280 -13.72 5.29 -26.54
C GLU A 280 -14.96 5.81 -25.80
N GLN A 281 -15.55 5.00 -24.91
CA GLN A 281 -16.74 5.41 -24.16
C GLN A 281 -16.40 6.45 -23.09
N THR A 282 -17.27 7.45 -22.94
CA THR A 282 -17.19 8.51 -21.94
C THR A 282 -18.01 8.16 -20.69
N PHE A 283 -17.65 8.73 -19.54
CA PHE A 283 -18.31 8.49 -18.24
C PHE A 283 -18.81 9.79 -17.58
N ASP A 284 -19.24 10.73 -18.42
CA ASP A 284 -19.75 12.06 -18.05
C ASP A 284 -18.83 12.83 -17.08
N ASP A 285 -17.52 12.71 -17.31
CA ASP A 285 -16.48 13.31 -16.49
C ASP A 285 -15.39 13.97 -17.37
N LEU A 286 -14.30 14.40 -16.75
CA LEU A 286 -13.19 15.10 -17.40
C LEU A 286 -12.18 14.14 -18.06
N GLY A 287 -12.34 12.82 -17.95
CA GLY A 287 -11.32 11.84 -18.34
C GLY A 287 -10.78 12.01 -19.77
N PRO A 288 -11.64 12.02 -20.80
CA PRO A 288 -11.21 12.23 -22.19
C PRO A 288 -10.52 13.59 -22.41
N PHE A 289 -11.09 14.67 -21.86
CA PHE A 289 -10.55 16.03 -21.99
C PHE A 289 -9.17 16.15 -21.33
N LEU A 290 -9.00 15.54 -20.15
CA LEU A 290 -7.74 15.53 -19.42
C LEU A 290 -6.66 14.74 -20.17
N ALA A 291 -7.01 13.57 -20.71
CA ALA A 291 -6.10 12.77 -21.51
C ALA A 291 -5.63 13.49 -22.78
N GLU A 292 -6.56 14.13 -23.51
CA GLU A 292 -6.23 14.94 -24.69
C GLU A 292 -5.30 16.10 -24.33
N ALA A 293 -5.63 16.85 -23.27
CA ALA A 293 -4.81 17.96 -22.81
C ALA A 293 -3.39 17.51 -22.42
N ILE A 294 -3.26 16.39 -21.70
CA ILE A 294 -1.96 15.81 -21.32
C ILE A 294 -1.17 15.40 -22.56
N ARG A 295 -1.80 14.69 -23.50
CA ARG A 295 -1.13 14.20 -24.72
C ARG A 295 -0.58 15.34 -25.56
N ASP A 296 -1.39 16.39 -25.77
CA ASP A 296 -1.00 17.60 -26.49
C ASP A 296 0.25 18.27 -25.93
N ARG A 297 0.46 18.20 -24.61
CA ARG A 297 1.61 18.80 -23.93
C ARG A 297 2.83 17.90 -24.02
N ILE A 298 2.67 16.60 -23.78
CA ILE A 298 3.76 15.62 -23.88
C ILE A 298 4.34 15.60 -25.29
N ASP A 299 3.48 15.59 -26.32
CA ASP A 299 3.91 15.57 -27.71
C ASP A 299 4.80 16.79 -28.07
N ARG A 300 4.65 17.92 -27.36
CA ARG A 300 5.49 19.12 -27.53
C ARG A 300 6.86 19.03 -26.83
N THR A 301 6.99 18.16 -25.83
CA THR A 301 8.25 17.98 -25.09
C THR A 301 9.24 17.07 -25.81
N GLY A 302 8.74 16.17 -26.66
CA GLY A 302 9.54 15.10 -27.28
C GLY A 302 9.97 14.00 -26.31
N LEU A 303 9.44 13.99 -25.08
CA LEU A 303 9.70 12.95 -24.09
C LEU A 303 9.15 11.60 -24.56
N GLU A 304 9.91 10.52 -24.38
CA GLU A 304 9.46 9.18 -24.75
C GLU A 304 8.27 8.78 -23.88
N LEU A 305 7.12 8.52 -24.52
CA LEU A 305 5.99 7.89 -23.88
C LEU A 305 6.13 6.36 -23.97
N VAL A 306 6.29 5.71 -22.83
CA VAL A 306 6.37 4.25 -22.75
C VAL A 306 4.95 3.67 -22.86
N GLU A 307 4.70 2.99 -23.98
CA GLU A 307 3.46 2.28 -24.28
C GLU A 307 3.67 0.78 -24.05
N ASN A 308 3.61 0.29 -22.79
CA ASN A 308 3.47 -1.14 -22.45
C ASN A 308 3.40 -1.36 -20.93
N VAL A 309 2.56 -0.55 -20.29
CA VAL A 309 2.27 -0.66 -18.86
C VAL A 309 1.05 -1.57 -18.75
N ASN A 310 1.26 -2.85 -18.44
CA ASN A 310 0.28 -3.93 -18.68
C ASN A 310 -0.99 -3.82 -17.84
N ALA A 311 -0.98 -3.01 -16.79
CA ALA A 311 -2.07 -2.95 -15.83
C ALA A 311 -3.12 -1.86 -16.10
N GLY A 312 -2.77 -0.77 -16.81
CA GLY A 312 -3.71 0.33 -17.09
C GLY A 312 -4.42 0.82 -15.82
N ILE A 313 -5.75 0.91 -15.86
CA ILE A 313 -6.61 1.24 -14.70
C ILE A 313 -6.41 0.33 -13.47
N ARG A 314 -5.82 -0.87 -13.62
CA ARG A 314 -5.59 -1.83 -12.53
C ARG A 314 -4.22 -1.76 -11.87
N ALA A 315 -3.37 -0.81 -12.25
CA ALA A 315 -2.00 -0.73 -11.74
C ALA A 315 -1.95 -0.78 -10.21
N THR A 316 -2.77 0.03 -9.54
CA THR A 316 -2.77 0.08 -8.07
C THR A 316 -3.25 -1.23 -7.44
N VAL A 317 -4.33 -1.85 -7.93
CA VAL A 317 -4.83 -3.12 -7.38
C VAL A 317 -3.90 -4.30 -7.65
N LEU A 318 -3.22 -4.31 -8.80
CA LEU A 318 -2.21 -5.32 -9.12
C LEU A 318 -0.99 -5.15 -8.20
N GLY A 319 -0.53 -3.92 -8.02
CA GLY A 319 0.50 -3.57 -7.04
C GLY A 319 0.14 -4.06 -5.65
N ALA A 320 -1.10 -3.80 -5.22
CA ALA A 320 -1.63 -4.23 -3.95
C ALA A 320 -1.64 -5.76 -3.80
N SER A 321 -2.25 -6.47 -4.77
CA SER A 321 -2.42 -7.92 -4.70
C SER A 321 -1.09 -8.68 -4.79
N GLN A 322 -0.08 -8.13 -5.48
CA GLN A 322 1.14 -8.88 -5.80
C GLN A 322 2.40 -8.42 -5.04
N TYR A 323 2.41 -7.23 -4.45
CA TYR A 323 3.63 -6.64 -3.86
C TYR A 323 3.48 -6.11 -2.43
N THR A 324 2.31 -6.19 -1.81
CA THR A 324 2.12 -5.81 -0.40
C THR A 324 2.48 -6.92 0.59
N VAL A 325 2.51 -8.16 0.10
CA VAL A 325 2.72 -9.35 0.92
C VAL A 325 4.15 -9.83 0.78
N GLN A 326 4.78 -10.03 1.93
CA GLN A 326 6.09 -10.67 2.07
C GLN A 326 5.92 -11.98 2.84
N LEU A 327 6.88 -12.88 2.71
CA LEU A 327 7.04 -13.99 3.65
C LEU A 327 8.24 -13.68 4.55
N SER A 328 8.08 -13.93 5.85
CA SER A 328 9.22 -13.91 6.77
C SER A 328 10.27 -14.95 6.37
N GLY A 329 11.45 -14.88 7.00
CA GLY A 329 12.42 -15.97 6.93
C GLY A 329 11.89 -17.28 7.51
N SER A 330 12.66 -18.35 7.34
CA SER A 330 12.36 -19.68 7.91
C SER A 330 12.83 -19.86 9.37
N THR A 331 13.45 -18.82 9.91
CA THR A 331 14.19 -18.80 11.18
C THR A 331 13.57 -17.78 12.14
N ILE A 332 12.24 -17.73 12.17
CA ILE A 332 11.45 -16.88 13.07
C ILE A 332 11.21 -17.53 14.44
N TYR A 333 10.71 -16.74 15.40
CA TYR A 333 10.23 -17.24 16.69
C TYR A 333 8.83 -16.74 16.99
N VAL A 334 7.89 -17.68 17.07
CA VAL A 334 6.52 -17.45 17.51
C VAL A 334 6.28 -18.34 18.71
N SER A 335 6.18 -17.73 19.89
CA SER A 335 5.97 -18.45 21.16
C SER A 335 4.61 -19.16 21.24
N ASP A 336 3.56 -18.53 20.71
CA ASP A 336 2.19 -19.05 20.66
C ASP A 336 1.63 -18.92 19.23
N PRO A 337 1.68 -19.98 18.42
CA PRO A 337 1.12 -19.97 17.07
C PRO A 337 -0.39 -19.72 17.01
N ASP A 338 -1.15 -20.06 18.07
CA ASP A 338 -2.60 -19.84 18.13
C ASP A 338 -2.93 -18.36 18.36
N GLY A 339 -1.95 -17.57 18.84
CA GLY A 339 -2.01 -16.11 18.93
C GLY A 339 -1.96 -15.40 17.57
N LEU A 340 -1.74 -16.11 16.46
CA LEU A 340 -1.76 -15.58 15.10
C LEU A 340 -3.12 -15.81 14.41
N PRO A 341 -3.57 -14.86 13.55
CA PRO A 341 -2.85 -13.70 13.06
C PRO A 341 -2.92 -12.49 14.02
N VAL A 342 -1.88 -11.66 14.02
CA VAL A 342 -1.93 -10.31 14.61
C VAL A 342 -2.15 -9.28 13.52
N ARG A 343 -3.01 -8.29 13.78
CA ARG A 343 -3.47 -7.32 12.78
C ARG A 343 -3.37 -5.88 13.30
N ASN A 344 -3.08 -4.97 12.39
CA ASN A 344 -2.99 -3.52 12.59
C ASN A 344 -2.06 -3.16 13.76
N ILE A 345 -0.91 -3.83 13.85
CA ILE A 345 0.07 -3.54 14.90
C ILE A 345 0.90 -2.35 14.44
N GLN A 346 0.85 -1.25 15.20
CA GLN A 346 1.65 -0.05 14.89
C GLN A 346 3.14 -0.39 14.97
N VAL A 347 3.90 -0.04 13.93
CA VAL A 347 5.34 -0.24 13.89
C VAL A 347 6.03 1.02 14.39
N VAL A 348 7.08 0.83 15.19
CA VAL A 348 8.06 1.86 15.55
C VAL A 348 9.42 1.35 15.12
N ALA A 349 10.22 2.20 14.49
CA ALA A 349 11.59 1.90 14.08
C ALA A 349 12.57 2.80 14.85
N PRO A 350 12.94 2.45 16.10
CA PRO A 350 13.90 3.24 16.86
C PRO A 350 15.29 3.17 16.22
N PRO A 351 16.02 4.29 16.11
CA PRO A 351 17.37 4.31 15.53
C PRO A 351 18.38 3.78 16.55
N PHE A 352 18.44 2.46 16.71
CA PHE A 352 19.36 1.80 17.63
C PHE A 352 20.82 1.93 17.14
N ASP A 353 21.73 2.28 18.04
CA ASP A 353 23.17 2.18 17.79
C ASP A 353 23.61 0.71 17.99
N MET A 354 23.57 -0.07 16.90
CA MET A 354 23.96 -1.48 16.93
C MET A 354 25.46 -1.68 17.20
N ALA A 355 26.31 -0.67 16.97
CA ALA A 355 27.74 -0.78 17.23
C ALA A 355 28.05 -0.70 18.74
N ASN A 356 27.26 0.08 19.50
CA ASN A 356 27.46 0.30 20.94
C ASN A 356 26.21 -0.07 21.74
N LEU A 357 25.83 -1.35 21.71
CA LEU A 357 24.67 -1.84 22.44
C LEU A 357 24.88 -1.84 23.96
N SER A 358 23.98 -1.18 24.67
CA SER A 358 23.77 -1.29 26.12
C SER A 358 22.27 -1.40 26.40
N ALA A 359 21.90 -2.12 27.45
CA ALA A 359 20.49 -2.31 27.80
C ALA A 359 19.80 -0.97 28.08
N GLU A 360 20.46 -0.09 28.82
CA GLU A 360 19.96 1.25 29.14
C GLU A 360 19.78 2.11 27.89
N GLY A 361 20.76 2.11 26.98
CA GLY A 361 20.71 2.89 25.74
C GLY A 361 19.58 2.42 24.80
N VAL A 362 19.42 1.11 24.64
CA VAL A 362 18.32 0.53 23.84
C VAL A 362 16.96 0.90 24.46
N ALA A 363 16.82 0.77 25.78
CA ALA A 363 15.58 1.13 26.48
C ALA A 363 15.24 2.62 26.34
N GLU A 364 16.23 3.51 26.46
CA GLU A 364 16.06 4.95 26.30
C GLU A 364 15.60 5.31 24.89
N VAL A 365 16.30 4.78 23.87
CA VAL A 365 15.96 5.03 22.46
C VAL A 365 14.55 4.53 22.14
N LEU A 366 14.18 3.33 22.60
CA LEU A 366 12.84 2.79 22.39
C LEU A 366 11.76 3.65 23.05
N ARG A 367 11.92 4.04 24.32
CA ARG A 367 10.94 4.90 25.02
C ARG A 367 10.80 6.27 24.36
N ARG A 368 11.91 6.84 23.87
CA ARG A 368 11.90 8.11 23.14
C ARG A 368 11.11 7.98 21.84
N SER A 369 11.35 6.92 21.06
CA SER A 369 10.59 6.69 19.84
C SER A 369 9.10 6.45 20.13
N LEU A 370 8.75 5.64 21.14
CA LEU A 370 7.36 5.44 21.55
C LEU A 370 6.67 6.78 21.90
N THR A 371 7.37 7.67 22.62
CA THR A 371 6.85 9.02 22.93
C THR A 371 6.68 9.88 21.68
N GLN A 372 7.65 9.86 20.76
CA GLN A 372 7.62 10.64 19.52
C GLN A 372 6.43 10.27 18.62
N PHE A 373 6.03 9.00 18.63
CA PHE A 373 4.88 8.50 17.87
C PHE A 373 3.56 8.53 18.66
N ASP A 374 3.53 9.16 19.83
CA ASP A 374 2.37 9.20 20.75
C ASP A 374 1.84 7.81 21.18
N LEU A 375 2.74 6.83 21.24
CA LEU A 375 2.45 5.44 21.63
C LEU A 375 2.77 5.25 23.10
N THR A 376 2.20 6.09 23.96
CA THR A 376 2.42 6.02 25.41
C THR A 376 1.39 5.14 26.13
N ASP A 377 0.24 4.86 25.50
CA ASP A 377 -0.75 3.91 26.03
C ASP A 377 -0.18 2.48 26.04
N ALA A 378 0.04 1.95 27.25
CA ALA A 378 0.59 0.63 27.49
C ALA A 378 -0.32 -0.52 26.98
N LYS A 379 -1.60 -0.26 26.71
CA LYS A 379 -2.52 -1.25 26.17
C LYS A 379 -2.47 -1.35 24.66
N GLN A 380 -1.99 -0.31 23.99
CA GLN A 380 -1.85 -0.30 22.53
C GLN A 380 -0.71 -1.25 22.09
N PRO A 381 -1.00 -2.28 21.28
CA PRO A 381 0.03 -3.16 20.72
C PRO A 381 0.98 -2.39 19.80
N VAL A 382 2.27 -2.69 19.90
CA VAL A 382 3.33 -2.08 19.09
C VAL A 382 4.31 -3.16 18.63
N ALA A 383 4.76 -3.05 17.38
CA ALA A 383 5.86 -3.80 16.81
C ALA A 383 7.12 -2.93 16.78
N VAL A 384 8.24 -3.48 17.19
CA VAL A 384 9.55 -2.81 17.11
C VAL A 384 10.29 -3.35 15.88
N SER A 385 10.49 -2.48 14.89
CA SER A 385 11.38 -2.74 13.76
C SER A 385 12.82 -2.39 14.11
N TYR A 386 13.76 -3.20 13.66
CA TYR A 386 15.19 -2.96 13.81
C TYR A 386 16.01 -3.62 12.69
N LEU A 387 17.11 -2.95 12.31
CA LEU A 387 18.15 -3.50 11.45
C LEU A 387 19.32 -3.95 12.33
N TRP A 388 19.69 -5.21 12.26
CA TRP A 388 20.81 -5.76 13.02
C TRP A 388 22.12 -5.62 12.23
N ASP A 389 23.07 -4.85 12.77
CA ASP A 389 24.39 -4.68 12.16
C ASP A 389 25.51 -5.23 13.04
N GLY A 390 26.37 -6.07 12.48
CA GLY A 390 27.52 -6.69 13.14
C GLY A 390 27.27 -8.06 13.75
N LEU A 391 28.27 -8.58 14.48
CA LEU A 391 28.24 -9.95 15.01
C LEU A 391 27.18 -10.13 16.11
N ALA A 392 26.40 -11.21 16.01
CA ALA A 392 25.40 -11.62 16.99
C ALA A 392 26.02 -12.40 18.16
N THR A 393 26.91 -11.75 18.93
CA THR A 393 27.47 -12.37 20.16
C THR A 393 26.44 -12.39 21.28
N TYR A 394 26.61 -13.31 22.24
CA TYR A 394 25.72 -13.42 23.41
C TYR A 394 25.53 -12.07 24.12
N ASP A 395 26.62 -11.38 24.46
CA ASP A 395 26.55 -10.11 25.21
C ASP A 395 25.75 -9.03 24.45
N ARG A 396 25.85 -9.01 23.12
CA ARG A 396 25.13 -8.05 22.27
C ARG A 396 23.63 -8.38 22.19
N ILE A 397 23.31 -9.64 21.94
CA ILE A 397 21.93 -10.13 21.95
C ILE A 397 21.29 -9.87 23.32
N ASP A 398 22.03 -10.15 24.38
CA ASP A 398 21.58 -10.01 25.75
C ASP A 398 21.32 -8.54 26.12
N ALA A 399 22.26 -7.66 25.80
CA ALA A 399 22.10 -6.22 26.00
C ALA A 399 20.89 -5.67 25.22
N PHE A 400 20.71 -6.08 23.96
CA PHE A 400 19.57 -5.67 23.15
C PHE A 400 18.25 -6.16 23.74
N CYS A 401 18.11 -7.47 24.00
CA CYS A 401 16.88 -8.05 24.54
C CYS A 401 16.52 -7.48 25.92
N HIS A 402 17.52 -7.25 26.78
CA HIS A 402 17.31 -6.61 28.07
C HIS A 402 16.80 -5.17 27.90
N GLY A 403 17.39 -4.40 26.99
CA GLY A 403 16.93 -3.05 26.69
C GLY A 403 15.52 -3.00 26.10
N ILE A 404 15.16 -3.94 25.22
CA ILE A 404 13.79 -4.08 24.71
C ILE A 404 12.82 -4.36 25.85
N ALA A 405 13.12 -5.34 26.72
CA ALA A 405 12.26 -5.67 27.87
C ALA A 405 12.09 -4.48 28.82
N MET A 406 13.16 -3.75 29.12
CA MET A 406 13.12 -2.52 29.92
C MET A 406 12.31 -1.41 29.25
N GLY A 407 12.48 -1.20 27.94
CA GLY A 407 11.78 -0.18 27.18
C GLY A 407 10.28 -0.46 27.06
N MET A 408 9.91 -1.74 26.98
CA MET A 408 8.53 -2.22 26.88
C MET A 408 7.87 -2.51 28.24
N ALA A 409 8.56 -2.31 29.37
CA ALA A 409 8.13 -2.74 30.70
C ALA A 409 6.67 -2.35 31.06
N ALA A 410 6.24 -1.13 30.74
CA ALA A 410 4.86 -0.70 30.99
C ALA A 410 3.84 -1.58 30.23
N ARG A 411 4.12 -1.89 28.95
CA ARG A 411 3.28 -2.74 28.10
C ARG A 411 3.30 -4.19 28.54
N THR A 412 4.45 -4.66 29.01
CA THR A 412 4.59 -6.05 29.46
C THR A 412 4.05 -6.29 30.87
N GLN A 413 3.71 -5.24 31.61
CA GLN A 413 3.06 -5.35 32.92
C GLN A 413 1.54 -5.14 32.82
N ASP A 414 1.08 -4.24 31.94
CA ASP A 414 -0.32 -3.78 31.92
C ASP A 414 -1.19 -4.43 30.83
N SER A 415 -0.60 -5.30 29.99
CA SER A 415 -1.28 -5.97 28.88
C SER A 415 -0.80 -7.42 28.74
N ASP A 416 -1.62 -8.28 28.13
CA ASP A 416 -1.24 -9.65 27.72
C ASP A 416 -0.78 -9.70 26.26
N SER A 417 -0.77 -8.57 25.55
CA SER A 417 -0.35 -8.49 24.14
C SER A 417 1.07 -9.02 23.94
N ALA A 418 1.26 -9.79 22.86
CA ALA A 418 2.58 -10.28 22.49
C ALA A 418 3.56 -9.13 22.22
N VAL A 419 4.83 -9.33 22.57
CA VAL A 419 5.90 -8.43 22.12
C VAL A 419 6.22 -8.79 20.67
N VAL A 420 6.01 -7.84 19.77
CA VAL A 420 6.21 -8.04 18.33
C VAL A 420 7.52 -7.39 17.90
N LEU A 421 8.40 -8.16 17.27
CA LEU A 421 9.68 -7.76 16.74
C LEU A 421 9.74 -8.07 15.25
N VAL A 422 10.21 -7.13 14.44
CA VAL A 422 10.37 -7.28 13.00
C VAL A 422 11.79 -6.88 12.62
N SER A 423 12.49 -7.74 11.88
CA SER A 423 13.84 -7.43 11.38
C SER A 423 13.96 -7.69 9.89
N GLU A 424 14.83 -6.92 9.23
CA GLU A 424 15.21 -7.17 7.83
C GLU A 424 16.31 -8.24 7.72
N ASP A 425 17.02 -8.48 8.82
CA ASP A 425 18.12 -9.43 8.94
C ASP A 425 17.64 -10.78 9.49
N ASP A 426 18.30 -11.85 9.07
CA ASP A 426 18.04 -13.23 9.51
C ASP A 426 18.51 -13.47 10.97
N ILE A 427 17.74 -12.97 11.94
CA ILE A 427 18.07 -13.05 13.36
C ILE A 427 16.84 -13.29 14.26
N GLY A 428 15.65 -13.42 13.67
CA GLY A 428 14.37 -13.38 14.36
C GLY A 428 14.27 -14.44 15.46
N ARG A 429 14.71 -15.67 15.21
CA ARG A 429 14.70 -16.74 16.20
C ARG A 429 15.67 -16.55 17.35
N LEU A 430 16.87 -16.03 17.07
CA LEU A 430 17.87 -15.78 18.11
C LEU A 430 17.37 -14.71 19.08
N ILE A 431 16.93 -13.57 18.57
CA ILE A 431 16.40 -12.48 19.40
C ILE A 431 15.11 -12.92 20.11
N GLY A 432 14.16 -13.51 19.39
CA GLY A 432 12.85 -13.86 19.93
C GLY A 432 12.94 -14.91 21.05
N SER A 433 13.74 -15.96 20.86
CA SER A 433 13.91 -17.00 21.88
C SER A 433 14.68 -16.51 23.10
N HIS A 434 15.72 -15.69 22.92
CA HIS A 434 16.48 -15.09 24.03
C HIS A 434 15.59 -14.14 24.84
N LEU A 435 14.85 -13.26 24.17
CA LEU A 435 13.93 -12.34 24.83
C LEU A 435 12.84 -13.08 25.62
N ALA A 436 12.20 -14.09 25.03
CA ALA A 436 11.14 -14.86 25.67
C ALA A 436 11.63 -15.64 26.91
N THR A 437 12.82 -16.24 26.81
CA THR A 437 13.36 -17.14 27.85
C THR A 437 14.07 -16.38 28.97
N GLU A 438 14.88 -15.37 28.64
CA GLU A 438 15.79 -14.73 29.59
C GLU A 438 15.27 -13.41 30.16
N ARG A 439 14.23 -12.82 29.54
CA ARG A 439 13.80 -11.44 29.83
C ARG A 439 12.32 -11.26 30.09
N LEU A 440 11.46 -12.12 29.55
CA LEU A 440 10.01 -11.97 29.62
C LEU A 440 9.28 -13.16 30.27
N ASP A 441 9.98 -14.07 30.94
CA ASP A 441 9.42 -15.19 31.72
C ASP A 441 8.32 -16.00 30.99
N GLY A 442 8.51 -16.28 29.70
CA GLY A 442 7.56 -17.06 28.90
C GLY A 442 6.35 -16.28 28.36
N ARG A 443 6.35 -14.94 28.44
CA ARG A 443 5.38 -14.08 27.76
C ARG A 443 5.37 -14.33 26.26
N ALA A 444 4.21 -14.12 25.63
CA ALA A 444 4.07 -14.19 24.18
C ALA A 444 5.02 -13.21 23.47
N VAL A 445 5.87 -13.75 22.59
CA VAL A 445 6.74 -13.05 21.65
C VAL A 445 6.46 -13.55 20.23
N VAL A 446 6.38 -12.60 19.30
CA VAL A 446 6.36 -12.82 17.86
C VAL A 446 7.55 -12.07 17.27
N SER A 447 8.59 -12.78 16.85
CA SER A 447 9.82 -12.23 16.30
C SER A 447 10.02 -12.77 14.89
N VAL A 448 9.75 -11.92 13.89
CA VAL A 448 9.87 -12.24 12.47
C VAL A 448 11.08 -11.52 11.86
N ASP A 449 11.69 -12.16 10.87
CA ASP A 449 12.89 -11.67 10.18
C ASP A 449 12.75 -11.72 8.65
N CYS A 450 13.74 -11.17 7.97
CA CYS A 450 13.81 -11.09 6.51
C CYS A 450 12.63 -10.35 5.86
N VAL A 451 11.97 -9.48 6.63
CA VAL A 451 10.87 -8.63 6.18
C VAL A 451 11.43 -7.24 5.91
N GLU A 452 11.22 -6.72 4.71
CA GLU A 452 11.57 -5.33 4.39
C GLU A 452 10.57 -4.38 5.06
N THR A 453 11.08 -3.43 5.86
CA THR A 453 10.30 -2.58 6.76
C THR A 453 10.34 -1.07 6.45
N GLY A 454 10.95 -0.63 5.35
CA GLY A 454 10.72 0.67 4.68
C GLY A 454 10.31 1.89 5.55
N ASP A 455 9.45 2.75 5.00
CA ASP A 455 8.85 3.91 5.72
C ASP A 455 7.39 3.58 6.08
N PHE A 456 7.15 2.83 7.15
CA PHE A 456 5.83 2.25 7.44
C PHE A 456 5.21 2.66 8.78
N ALA A 457 3.89 2.44 8.89
CA ALA A 457 3.12 2.71 10.11
C ALA A 457 2.55 1.45 10.77
N PHE A 458 2.19 0.39 10.04
CA PHE A 458 1.55 -0.79 10.63
C PHE A 458 1.98 -2.10 9.96
N VAL A 459 1.91 -3.20 10.70
CA VAL A 459 2.19 -4.57 10.23
C VAL A 459 1.07 -5.54 10.63
N ASP A 460 0.76 -6.46 9.73
CA ASP A 460 0.00 -7.68 10.02
C ASP A 460 0.91 -8.88 9.84
N ILE A 461 0.76 -9.85 10.74
CA ILE A 461 1.47 -11.13 10.69
C ILE A 461 0.41 -12.22 10.67
N GLY A 462 0.35 -12.95 9.57
CA GLY A 462 -0.60 -14.04 9.35
C GLY A 462 -0.23 -15.31 10.12
N ARG A 463 -0.99 -16.38 9.86
CA ARG A 463 -0.68 -17.71 10.41
C ARG A 463 0.46 -18.37 9.62
N PRO A 464 1.19 -19.32 10.22
CA PRO A 464 2.21 -20.09 9.51
C PRO A 464 1.66 -20.71 8.23
N VAL A 465 2.42 -20.60 7.15
CA VAL A 465 2.00 -21.17 5.86
C VAL A 465 2.18 -22.68 5.89
N THR A 466 1.22 -23.42 5.35
CA THR A 466 1.29 -24.89 5.32
C THR A 466 2.47 -25.32 4.45
N GLY A 467 3.36 -26.15 5.00
CA GLY A 467 4.58 -26.57 4.31
C GLY A 467 5.77 -25.61 4.43
N SER A 468 5.66 -24.54 5.23
CA SER A 468 6.77 -23.64 5.51
C SER A 468 6.90 -23.35 7.02
N ALA A 469 8.10 -22.91 7.43
CA ALA A 469 8.34 -22.35 8.77
C ALA A 469 8.17 -20.82 8.82
N SER A 470 7.58 -20.22 7.78
CA SER A 470 7.39 -18.78 7.64
C SER A 470 5.95 -18.35 7.84
N VAL A 471 5.77 -17.05 8.08
CA VAL A 471 4.46 -16.40 8.19
C VAL A 471 4.34 -15.34 7.09
N PRO A 472 3.14 -15.12 6.52
CA PRO A 472 2.91 -13.99 5.64
C PRO A 472 2.89 -12.72 6.47
N VAL A 473 3.63 -11.73 6.01
CA VAL A 473 3.74 -10.42 6.64
C VAL A 473 3.31 -9.37 5.63
N VAL A 474 2.37 -8.52 6.03
CA VAL A 474 1.88 -7.44 5.19
C VAL A 474 2.18 -6.13 5.89
N ILE A 475 2.84 -5.24 5.15
CA ILE A 475 3.18 -3.93 5.67
C ILE A 475 2.26 -2.85 5.12
N LYS A 476 1.87 -1.92 5.99
CA LYS A 476 0.80 -0.96 5.72
C LYS A 476 1.18 0.45 6.09
N SER A 477 0.57 1.37 5.35
CA SER A 477 0.17 2.66 5.89
C SER A 477 -1.28 2.51 6.40
N LEU A 478 -1.67 3.21 7.47
CA LEU A 478 -3.08 3.39 7.81
C LEU A 478 -3.30 4.88 7.99
N ILE A 479 -3.74 5.54 6.91
CA ILE A 479 -4.26 6.90 7.00
C ILE A 479 -5.77 6.79 6.98
N PHE A 480 -6.39 7.12 8.12
CA PHE A 480 -7.82 7.41 8.17
C PHE A 480 -7.97 8.80 8.77
N PRO A 481 -8.84 9.66 8.22
CA PRO A 481 -9.13 10.93 8.85
C PRO A 481 -9.54 10.71 10.31
N THR A 482 -8.95 11.48 11.22
CA THR A 482 -9.41 11.54 12.60
C THR A 482 -10.78 12.18 12.57
N GLY A 483 -11.83 11.44 12.94
CA GLY A 483 -13.18 11.98 13.00
C GLY A 483 -13.17 13.24 13.85
N SER A 484 -13.59 14.36 13.27
CA SER A 484 -14.05 15.50 14.04
C SER A 484 -15.26 15.05 14.86
N ASN A 485 -15.04 14.78 16.15
CA ASN A 485 -16.14 14.70 17.12
C ASN A 485 -16.89 16.02 17.20
#